data_AF-A0A1F3M422-F1
#
_entry.id   AF-A0A1F3M422-F1
#
_cell.length_a   1.000
_cell.length_b   1.000
_cell.length_c   1.000
_cell.angle_alpha   90.00
_cell.angle_beta   90.00
_cell.angle_gamma   90.00
#
_symmetry.space_group_name_H-M   'P 1'
#
loop_
_entity.id
_entity.type
_entity.pdbx_description
1 polymer ?
#
loop_
_entity_poly.entity_id
_entity_poly.type
_entity_poly.pdbx_seq_one_letter_code
_entity_poly.pdbx_strand_id
1 'polypeptide(L)'
;MVNRRLIDFTEEDLIVLFRSLLDEKLTADPERFINEEEAMKLLNCGKTQMYYYRVKGIISYVQDKMHPKMIQYDRESINEYLGRNLVKAFNK
;
A
#
# COMPACT_ATOMS: atom_id res chain seq x y z
N MET A 1 -4.84 45.67 -12.06
CA MET A 1 -3.50 45.21 -11.65
C MET A 1 -3.68 44.22 -10.50
N VAL A 2 -3.36 42.94 -10.69
CA VAL A 2 -3.47 41.94 -9.61
C VAL A 2 -2.21 42.04 -8.77
N ASN A 3 -2.36 42.48 -7.52
CA ASN A 3 -1.27 42.60 -6.56
C ASN A 3 -0.91 41.19 -6.07
N ARG A 4 0.10 40.56 -6.68
CA ARG A 4 0.55 39.21 -6.34
C ARG A 4 1.43 39.32 -5.09
N ARG A 5 0.84 39.17 -3.91
CA ARG A 5 1.62 39.02 -2.67
C ARG A 5 2.41 37.71 -2.78
N LEU A 6 3.74 37.82 -2.78
CA LEU A 6 4.61 36.68 -2.52
C LEU A 6 4.42 36.33 -1.04
N ILE A 7 3.96 35.11 -0.77
CA ILE A 7 3.89 34.58 0.58
C ILE A 7 5.30 34.02 0.83
N ASP A 8 6.07 34.71 1.66
CA ASP A 8 7.34 34.20 2.14
C ASP A 8 7.05 33.20 3.27
N PHE A 9 7.42 31.95 3.07
CA PHE A 9 7.35 30.90 4.08
C PHE A 9 8.64 30.87 4.88
N THR A 10 8.54 30.77 6.21
CA THR A 10 9.73 30.54 7.05
C THR A 10 10.07 29.06 7.13
N GLU A 11 11.24 28.73 7.68
CA GLU A 11 11.64 27.34 7.93
C GLU A 11 10.67 26.65 8.91
N GLU A 12 10.19 27.38 9.92
CA GLU A 12 9.20 26.90 10.87
C GLU A 12 7.87 26.54 10.20
N ASP A 13 7.41 27.34 9.23
CA ASP A 13 6.18 27.05 8.47
C ASP A 13 6.30 25.73 7.70
N LEU A 14 7.47 25.46 7.11
CA LEU A 14 7.75 24.22 6.41
C LEU A 14 7.78 23.02 7.38
N ILE A 15 8.38 23.17 8.55
CA ILE A 15 8.42 22.12 9.57
C ILE A 15 7.00 21.77 10.03
N VAL A 16 6.15 22.78 10.26
CA VAL A 16 4.74 22.55 10.64
C VAL A 16 3.99 21.83 9.54
N LEU A 17 4.16 22.24 8.27
CA LEU A 17 3.56 21.56 7.13
C LEU A 17 4.01 20.09 7.04
N PHE A 18 5.31 19.81 7.14
CA PHE A 18 5.82 18.45 7.09
C PHE A 18 5.27 17.57 8.21
N ARG A 19 5.16 18.10 9.44
CA ARG A 19 4.54 17.37 10.55
C ARG A 19 3.08 17.05 10.28
N SER A 20 2.30 18.03 9.79
CA SER A 20 0.89 17.78 9.46
C SER A 20 0.72 16.70 8.38
N LEU A 21 1.58 16.70 7.36
CA LEU A 21 1.54 15.71 6.29
C LEU A 21 1.95 14.32 6.81
N LEU A 22 2.94 14.25 7.70
CA LEU A 22 3.36 12.99 8.31
C LEU A 22 2.25 12.42 9.21
N ASP A 23 1.65 13.25 10.07
CA ASP A 23 0.58 12.81 10.97
C ASP A 23 -0.65 12.33 10.18
N GLU A 24 -1.02 13.02 9.11
CA GLU A 24 -2.09 12.58 8.20
C GLU A 24 -1.76 11.23 7.57
N LYS A 25 -0.52 11.02 7.11
CA LYS A 25 -0.10 9.74 6.51
C LYS A 25 -0.02 8.60 7.53
N LEU A 26 0.34 8.88 8.78
CA LEU A 26 0.46 7.87 9.84
C LEU A 26 -0.89 7.47 10.43
N THR A 27 -1.87 8.38 10.41
CA THR A 27 -3.23 8.13 10.94
C THR A 27 -4.22 7.65 9.89
N ALA A 28 -3.89 7.77 8.61
CA ALA A 28 -4.71 7.24 7.53
C ALA A 28 -4.77 5.70 7.58
N ASP A 29 -5.96 5.17 7.34
CA ASP A 29 -6.13 3.74 7.14
C ASP A 29 -5.27 3.28 5.94
N PRO A 30 -4.59 2.13 6.05
CA PRO A 30 -3.73 1.64 4.99
C PRO A 30 -4.56 1.37 3.73
N GLU A 31 -3.99 1.72 2.57
CA GLU A 31 -4.66 1.52 1.30
C GLU A 31 -5.02 0.05 1.08
N ARG A 32 -6.28 -0.19 0.69
CA ARG A 32 -6.81 -1.54 0.45
C ARG A 32 -6.15 -2.20 -0.76
N PHE A 33 -6.05 -1.48 -1.86
CA PHE A 33 -5.51 -1.99 -3.12
C PHE A 33 -4.06 -1.54 -3.29
N ILE A 34 -3.13 -2.48 -3.18
CA ILE A 34 -1.70 -2.21 -3.13
C ILE A 34 -1.00 -2.71 -4.39
N ASN A 35 0.16 -2.14 -4.70
CA ASN A 35 0.95 -2.58 -5.85
C ASN A 35 1.70 -3.90 -5.58
N GLU A 36 2.33 -4.45 -6.62
CA GLU A 36 3.06 -5.73 -6.52
C GLU A 36 4.23 -5.67 -5.53
N GLU A 37 4.95 -4.55 -5.47
CA GLU A 37 6.09 -4.39 -4.56
C GLU A 37 5.66 -4.43 -3.09
N GLU A 38 4.58 -3.71 -2.75
CA GLU A 38 4.01 -3.70 -1.42
C GLU A 38 3.43 -5.06 -1.03
N ALA A 39 2.73 -5.72 -1.94
CA ALA A 39 2.18 -7.04 -1.70
C ALA A 39 3.29 -8.08 -1.43
N MET A 40 4.38 -8.03 -2.20
CA MET A 40 5.56 -8.88 -1.97
C MET A 40 6.22 -8.61 -0.62
N LYS A 41 6.27 -7.34 -0.17
CA LYS A 41 6.78 -6.98 1.16
C LYS A 41 5.90 -7.57 2.27
N LEU A 42 4.57 -7.48 2.15
CA LEU A 42 3.65 -8.06 3.14
C LEU A 42 3.73 -9.59 3.20
N LEU A 43 3.86 -10.24 2.04
CA LEU A 43 3.94 -11.70 1.94
C LEU A 43 5.35 -12.24 2.17
N ASN A 44 6.35 -11.37 2.30
CA ASN A 44 7.77 -11.69 2.34
C ASN A 44 8.17 -12.71 1.26
N CYS A 45 7.84 -12.40 0.00
CA CYS A 45 7.97 -13.34 -1.11
C CYS A 45 8.63 -12.72 -2.36
N GLY A 46 9.18 -13.59 -3.21
CA GLY A 46 9.70 -13.18 -4.52
C GLY A 46 8.64 -13.25 -5.63
N LYS A 47 8.97 -12.70 -6.81
CA LYS A 47 8.07 -12.62 -7.98
C LYS A 47 7.44 -13.96 -8.39
N THR A 48 8.21 -15.05 -8.37
CA THR A 48 7.71 -16.39 -8.73
C THR A 48 6.61 -16.85 -7.79
N GLN A 49 6.78 -16.61 -6.49
CA GLN A 49 5.82 -16.98 -5.47
C GLN A 49 4.59 -16.04 -5.50
N MET A 50 4.80 -14.76 -5.80
CA MET A 50 3.72 -13.81 -6.03
C MET A 50 2.82 -14.23 -7.21
N TYR A 51 3.44 -14.64 -8.33
CA TYR A 51 2.72 -15.21 -9.48
C TYR A 51 1.92 -16.46 -9.08
N TYR A 52 2.51 -17.35 -8.29
CA TYR A 52 1.83 -18.54 -7.78
C TYR A 52 0.58 -18.17 -6.96
N TYR A 53 0.70 -17.24 -6.01
CA TYR A 53 -0.43 -16.79 -5.19
C TYR A 53 -1.58 -16.25 -6.04
N ARG A 54 -1.25 -15.47 -7.07
CA ARG A 54 -2.21 -14.90 -8.02
C ARG A 54 -2.92 -15.96 -8.85
N VAL A 55 -2.16 -16.84 -9.51
CA VAL A 55 -2.73 -17.86 -10.41
C VAL A 55 -3.54 -18.91 -9.66
N LYS A 56 -3.17 -19.21 -8.42
CA LYS A 56 -3.91 -20.15 -7.57
C LYS A 56 -5.11 -19.53 -6.84
N GLY A 57 -5.35 -18.23 -7.01
CA GLY A 57 -6.45 -17.53 -6.34
C GLY A 57 -6.30 -17.51 -4.81
N ILE A 58 -5.07 -17.56 -4.31
CA ILE A 58 -4.76 -17.51 -2.87
C ILE A 58 -4.99 -16.10 -2.32
N ILE A 59 -4.71 -15.10 -3.15
CA ILE A 59 -4.93 -13.69 -2.88
C ILE A 59 -5.75 -13.07 -4.02
N SER A 60 -6.58 -12.09 -3.67
CA SER A 60 -7.43 -11.37 -4.62
C SER A 60 -6.64 -10.24 -5.30
N TYR A 61 -6.95 -10.00 -6.57
CA TYR A 61 -6.33 -8.92 -7.34
C TYR A 61 -7.31 -8.33 -8.36
N VAL A 62 -7.04 -7.10 -8.77
CA VAL A 62 -7.71 -6.39 -9.85
C VAL A 62 -6.69 -6.05 -10.92
N GLN A 63 -7.08 -6.23 -12.17
CA GLN A 63 -6.27 -5.90 -13.34
C GLN A 63 -7.14 -5.13 -14.32
N ASP A 64 -6.68 -3.94 -14.72
CA ASP A 64 -7.35 -3.17 -15.75
C ASP A 64 -7.11 -3.81 -17.12
N LYS A 65 -8.20 -4.00 -17.89
CA LYS A 65 -8.14 -4.55 -19.25
C LYS A 65 -7.36 -3.64 -20.22
N MET A 66 -7.40 -2.33 -20.01
CA MET A 66 -6.66 -1.35 -20.82
C MET A 66 -5.18 -1.28 -20.42
N HIS A 67 -4.87 -1.63 -19.17
CA HIS A 67 -3.52 -1.57 -18.62
C HIS A 67 -3.11 -2.92 -18.02
N PRO A 68 -2.85 -3.95 -18.85
CA PRO A 68 -2.60 -5.32 -18.37
C PRO A 68 -1.33 -5.45 -17.52
N LYS A 69 -0.42 -4.47 -17.55
CA LYS A 69 0.75 -4.44 -16.67
C LYS A 69 0.46 -3.89 -15.27
N MET A 70 -0.68 -3.24 -15.08
CA MET A 70 -1.08 -2.64 -13.82
C MET A 70 -1.98 -3.63 -13.06
N ILE A 71 -1.40 -4.26 -12.05
CA ILE A 71 -2.08 -5.20 -11.17
C ILE A 71 -2.08 -4.61 -9.77
N GLN A 72 -3.27 -4.56 -9.16
CA GLN A 72 -3.45 -4.17 -7.77
C GLN A 72 -3.93 -5.37 -6.97
N TYR A 73 -3.41 -5.54 -5.78
CA TYR A 73 -3.69 -6.67 -4.90
C TYR A 73 -4.54 -6.21 -3.71
N ASP A 74 -5.51 -7.01 -3.30
CA ASP A 74 -6.35 -6.69 -2.14
C ASP A 74 -5.61 -7.07 -0.84
N ARG A 75 -5.21 -6.05 -0.08
CA ARG A 75 -4.51 -6.15 1.21
C ARG A 75 -5.30 -7.01 2.21
N GLU A 76 -6.62 -6.93 2.22
CA GLU A 76 -7.44 -7.74 3.14
C GLU A 76 -7.25 -9.24 2.87
N SER A 77 -7.31 -9.64 1.60
CA SER A 77 -7.11 -11.04 1.21
C SER A 77 -5.71 -11.58 1.59
N ILE A 78 -4.69 -10.72 1.51
CA ILE A 78 -3.33 -11.03 1.93
C ILE A 78 -3.28 -11.24 3.45
N ASN A 79 -3.87 -10.32 4.22
CA ASN A 79 -3.92 -10.41 5.67
C ASN A 79 -4.68 -11.64 6.15
N GLU A 80 -5.81 -11.98 5.50
CA GLU A 80 -6.54 -13.21 5.79
C GLU A 80 -5.68 -14.45 5.56
N TYR A 81 -4.96 -14.52 4.43
CA TYR A 81 -4.06 -15.63 4.14
C TYR A 81 -2.96 -15.75 5.21
N LEU A 82 -2.32 -14.64 5.58
CA LEU A 82 -1.29 -14.63 6.62
C LEU A 82 -1.86 -15.08 7.97
N GLY A 83 -3.01 -14.54 8.37
CA GLY A 83 -3.69 -14.91 9.61
C GLY A 83 -4.01 -16.42 9.67
N ARG A 84 -4.55 -16.99 8.59
CA ARG A 84 -4.85 -18.43 8.53
C ARG A 84 -3.60 -19.29 8.64
N ASN A 85 -2.48 -18.88 8.06
CA ASN A 85 -1.22 -19.64 8.14
C ASN A 85 -0.51 -19.49 9.48
N LEU A 86 -0.55 -18.30 10.09
CA LEU A 86 -0.03 -18.08 11.44
C LEU A 86 -0.78 -18.95 12.45
N VAL A 87 -2.11 -18.96 12.42
CA VAL A 87 -2.94 -19.81 13.29
C VAL A 87 -2.58 -21.29 13.12
N LYS A 88 -2.36 -21.76 11.89
CA LYS A 88 -1.91 -23.14 11.64
C LYS A 88 -0.52 -23.44 12.20
N ALA A 89 0.39 -22.48 12.15
CA ALA A 89 1.75 -22.63 12.67
C ALA A 89 1.77 -22.71 14.21
N PHE A 90 0.89 -21.97 14.89
CA PHE A 90 0.79 -21.99 16.36
C PHE A 90 0.00 -23.18 16.92
N ASN A 91 -0.93 -23.76 16.15
CA ASN A 91 -1.72 -24.92 16.55
C ASN A 91 -1.07 -26.27 16.18
N LYS A 92 0.23 -26.27 15.85
CA LYS A 92 1.00 -27.45 15.46
C LYS A 92 2.13 -27.69 16.46
#